data_AF-A0A1Z9H5Q5-F1
#
_entry.id   AF-A0A1Z9H5Q5-F1
#
_cell.length_a   1.000
_cell.length_b   1.000
_cell.length_c   1.000
_cell.angle_alpha   90.00
_cell.angle_beta   90.00
_cell.angle_gamma   90.00
#
_symmetry.space_group_name_H-M   'P 1'
#
loop_
_entity.id
_entity.type
_entity.pdbx_description
1 polymer ?
#
loop_
_entity_poly.entity_id
_entity_poly.type
_entity_poly.pdbx_seq_one_letter_code
_entity_poly.pdbx_strand_id
1 'polypeptide(L)' 'GTARTKAKNDMMSTVQGHIHTQAYIEWMVGRNFRVFGMQVGCGIDTTSYAAAYAKHFKKQAIGCGVVLGGHTAINCLMNL' A
#
# COMPACT_ATOMS: atom_id res chain seq x y z
N GLY A 1 -0.31 -9.91 5.49
CA GLY A 1 -0.37 -8.86 6.53
C GLY A 1 -0.46 -7.50 5.86
N THR A 2 -0.94 -6.47 6.55
CA THR A 2 -1.03 -5.11 6.00
C THR A 2 0.26 -4.32 6.28
N ALA A 3 0.54 -3.28 5.47
CA ALA A 3 1.65 -2.37 5.72
C ALA A 3 1.62 -1.80 7.15
N ARG A 4 0.42 -1.44 7.65
CA ARG A 4 0.20 -0.99 9.03
C ARG A 4 0.69 -2.00 10.08
N THR A 5 0.25 -3.25 9.98
CA THR A 5 0.61 -4.28 10.98
C THR A 5 2.11 -4.55 10.97
N LYS A 6 2.73 -4.59 9.78
CA LYS A 6 4.18 -4.76 9.66
C LYS A 6 4.94 -3.58 10.24
N ALA A 7 4.57 -2.35 9.88
CA ALA A 7 5.21 -1.15 10.40
C ALA A 7 5.11 -1.05 11.94
N LYS A 8 3.98 -1.48 12.52
CA LYS A 8 3.80 -1.53 13.97
C LYS A 8 4.66 -2.60 14.63
N ASN A 9 4.67 -3.81 14.09
CA ASN A 9 5.38 -4.93 14.70
C ASN A 9 6.89 -4.74 14.65
N ASP A 10 7.38 -4.19 13.54
CA ASP A 10 8.80 -4.03 13.30
C ASP A 10 9.31 -2.66 13.78
N MET A 11 8.41 -1.77 14.23
CA MET A 11 8.66 -0.37 14.59
C MET A 11 9.52 0.36 13.54
N MET A 12 9.21 0.10 12.26
CA MET A 12 9.91 0.64 11.10
C MET A 12 8.88 1.11 10.08
N SER A 13 9.17 2.21 9.38
CA SER A 13 8.29 2.66 8.30
C SER A 13 8.30 1.64 7.16
N THR A 14 7.12 1.12 6.81
CA THR A 14 6.99 0.00 5.86
C THR A 14 6.11 0.39 4.68
N VAL A 15 6.61 0.12 3.48
CA VAL A 15 5.85 0.22 2.23
C VAL A 15 5.54 -1.18 1.75
N GLN A 16 4.25 -1.47 1.51
CA GLN A 16 3.82 -2.79 1.04
C GLN A 16 2.79 -2.66 -0.08
N GLY A 17 2.82 -3.61 -1.02
CA GLY A 17 1.77 -3.85 -2.00
C GLY A 17 0.92 -5.07 -1.64
N HIS A 18 0.50 -5.82 -2.65
CA HIS A 18 -0.18 -7.13 -2.58
C HIS A 18 -1.69 -7.11 -2.22
N ILE A 19 -2.17 -6.20 -1.38
CA ILE A 19 -3.62 -6.10 -1.12
C ILE A 19 -4.25 -5.17 -2.16
N HIS A 20 -4.79 -5.76 -3.21
CA HIS A 20 -5.26 -5.04 -4.40
C HIS A 20 -6.43 -4.08 -4.17
N THR A 21 -7.17 -4.20 -3.08
CA THR A 21 -8.33 -3.34 -2.78
C THR A 21 -8.05 -2.25 -1.75
N GLN A 22 -6.79 -2.09 -1.34
CA GLN A 22 -6.40 -1.12 -0.31
C GLN A 22 -5.31 -0.19 -0.81
N ALA A 23 -5.50 1.09 -0.55
CA ALA A 23 -4.47 2.10 -0.74
C ALA A 23 -4.61 3.14 0.38
N TYR A 24 -3.56 3.31 1.18
CA TYR A 24 -3.56 4.26 2.28
C TYR A 24 -2.13 4.60 2.71
N ILE A 25 -2.03 5.68 3.49
CA ILE A 25 -0.88 5.96 4.34
C ILE A 25 -1.43 6.13 5.75
N GLU A 26 -0.94 5.32 6.69
CA GLU A 26 -1.31 5.44 8.09
C GLU A 26 -0.05 5.73 8.91
N TRP A 27 -0.13 6.76 9.75
CA TRP A 27 0.93 7.16 10.67
C TRP A 27 0.66 6.63 12.06
N MET A 28 1.67 5.98 12.65
CA MET A 28 1.65 5.55 14.03
C MET A 28 2.66 6.43 14.80
N VAL A 29 2.13 7.22 15.73
CA VAL A 29 2.92 8.21 16.48
C VAL A 29 3.06 7.71 17.92
N GLY A 30 4.31 7.46 18.33
CA GLY A 30 4.68 7.23 19.71
C GLY A 30 5.17 8.50 20.38
N ARG A 31 5.54 8.41 21.66
CA ARG A 31 6.05 9.55 22.44
C ARG A 31 7.35 10.14 21.87
N ASN A 32 8.22 9.30 21.31
CA ASN A 32 9.57 9.68 20.90
C ASN A 32 9.79 9.65 19.38
N PHE A 33 9.02 8.86 18.64
CA PHE A 33 9.19 8.68 17.21
C PHE A 33 7.86 8.31 16.53
N ARG A 34 7.82 8.52 15.22
CA ARG A 34 6.69 8.15 14.36
C ARG A 34 7.16 7.23 13.25
N VAL A 35 6.32 6.26 12.88
CA VAL A 35 6.52 5.38 11.74
C VAL A 35 5.27 5.39 10.87
N PHE A 36 5.43 5.15 9.58
CA PHE A 36 4.29 5.05 8.67
C PHE A 36 4.17 3.66 8.06
N GLY A 37 2.93 3.21 7.87
CA GLY A 37 2.61 2.09 6.99
C GLY A 37 1.95 2.62 5.72
N MET A 38 2.59 2.42 4.56
CA MET A 38 2.02 2.78 3.26
C MET A 38 1.62 1.52 2.51
N GLN A 39 0.32 1.38 2.24
CA GLN A 39 -0.20 0.36 1.36
C GLN A 39 -0.37 0.96 -0.04
N VAL A 40 0.47 0.53 -0.98
CA VAL A 40 0.46 1.03 -2.36
C VAL A 40 -0.51 0.19 -3.20
N GLY A 41 -1.35 0.86 -3.97
CA GLY A 41 -2.25 0.22 -4.92
C GLY A 41 -1.44 -0.46 -6.04
N CYS A 42 -1.61 -1.76 -6.21
CA CYS A 42 -0.97 -2.55 -7.25
C CYS A 42 -2.02 -3.06 -8.23
N GLY A 43 -1.95 -2.60 -9.47
CA GLY A 43 -2.80 -3.07 -10.55
C GLY A 43 -2.30 -4.40 -11.12
N ILE A 44 -3.24 -5.23 -11.55
CA ILE A 44 -3.07 -6.44 -12.33
C ILE A 44 -4.01 -6.31 -13.53
N ASP A 45 -3.52 -6.69 -14.70
CA ASP A 45 -4.37 -6.87 -15.87
C ASP A 45 -5.31 -8.07 -15.65
N THR A 46 -6.58 -7.79 -15.36
CA THR A 46 -7.63 -8.79 -15.13
C THR A 46 -8.01 -9.59 -16.37
N THR A 47 -7.58 -9.14 -17.56
CA THR A 47 -7.82 -9.83 -18.83
C THR A 47 -6.71 -10.82 -19.19
N SER A 48 -5.56 -10.74 -18.53
CA SER A 48 -4.45 -11.65 -18.74
C SER A 48 -4.80 -13.08 -18.30
N TYR A 49 -4.31 -14.08 -19.06
CA TYR A 49 -4.51 -15.50 -18.73
C TYR A 49 -4.00 -15.85 -17.33
N ALA A 50 -2.89 -15.25 -16.91
CA ALA A 50 -2.30 -15.43 -15.58
C ALA A 50 -3.20 -14.88 -14.44
N ALA A 51 -4.08 -13.92 -14.72
CA ALA A 51 -5.00 -13.33 -13.77
C ALA A 51 -6.41 -13.95 -13.81
N ALA A 52 -6.63 -15.04 -14.56
CA ALA A 52 -7.93 -15.68 -14.70
C ALA A 52 -8.55 -16.12 -13.36
N TYR A 53 -7.72 -16.48 -12.37
CA TYR A 53 -8.17 -16.81 -11.02
C TYR A 53 -8.80 -15.63 -10.27
N ALA A 54 -8.43 -14.40 -10.66
CA ALA A 54 -8.85 -13.14 -10.05
C ALA A 54 -9.96 -12.43 -10.85
N LYS A 55 -10.51 -13.07 -11.88
CA LYS A 55 -11.47 -12.48 -12.84
C LYS A 55 -12.74 -11.90 -12.19
N HIS A 56 -13.12 -12.41 -11.02
CA HIS A 56 -14.29 -11.94 -10.25
C HIS A 56 -13.93 -11.10 -9.01
N PHE A 57 -12.67 -10.70 -8.86
CA PHE A 57 -12.26 -9.86 -7.72
C PHE A 57 -12.70 -8.42 -7.90
N LYS A 58 -12.79 -7.70 -6.78
CA LYS A 58 -13.18 -6.28 -6.74
C LYS A 58 -12.18 -5.42 -7.52
N LYS A 59 -12.64 -4.25 -7.98
CA LYS A 59 -11.81 -3.25 -8.68
C LYS A 59 -10.56 -2.95 -7.86
N GLN A 60 -9.41 -3.00 -8.51
CA GLN A 60 -8.12 -2.86 -7.86
C GLN A 60 -7.76 -1.38 -7.71
N ALA A 61 -7.20 -1.01 -6.56
CA ALA A 61 -6.60 0.29 -6.35
C ALA A 61 -5.26 0.32 -7.10
N ILE A 62 -5.08 1.32 -7.97
CA ILE A 62 -3.84 1.54 -8.71
C ILE A 62 -3.28 2.88 -8.27
N GLY A 63 -1.99 2.90 -7.93
CA GLY A 63 -1.33 4.13 -7.54
C GLY A 63 0.18 4.03 -7.56
N CYS A 64 0.82 5.16 -7.30
CA CYS A 64 2.26 5.27 -7.15
C CYS A 64 2.57 5.77 -5.73
N GLY A 65 3.30 4.97 -4.96
CA GLY A 65 3.81 5.37 -3.66
C GLY A 65 5.15 6.07 -3.79
N VAL A 66 5.28 7.27 -3.24
CA VAL A 66 6.51 8.06 -3.21
C VAL A 66 6.90 8.32 -1.76
N VAL A 67 8.17 8.09 -1.44
CA VAL A 67 8.74 8.44 -0.12
C VAL A 67 9.89 9.41 -0.32
N LEU A 68 9.71 10.65 0.14
CA LEU A 68 10.73 11.69 0.08
C LEU A 68 11.49 11.73 1.41
N GLY A 69 12.82 11.63 1.33
CA GLY A 69 13.71 11.74 2.49
C GLY A 69 13.46 10.72 3.61
N GLY A 70 12.75 9.62 3.33
CA GLY A 70 12.39 8.61 4.33
C GLY A 70 11.28 9.01 5.32
N HIS A 71 10.70 10.21 5.22
CA HIS A 71 9.76 10.74 6.21
C HIS A 71 8.50 11.38 5.62
N THR A 72 8.45 11.60 4.30
CA THR A 72 7.27 12.16 3.63
C THR A 72 6.73 11.11 2.67
N ALA A 73 5.66 10.43 3.08
CA ALA A 73 4.99 9.43 2.27
C ALA A 73 3.82 10.06 1.51
N ILE A 74 3.73 9.79 0.20
CA ILE A 74 2.68 10.24 -0.70
C ILE A 74 2.16 9.02 -1.46
N ASN A 75 0.85 8.84 -1.53
CA ASN A 75 0.23 7.75 -2.28
C ASN A 75 -0.67 8.38 -3.35
N CYS A 76 -0.13 8.46 -4.57
CA CYS A 76 -0.79 9.04 -5.72
C CYS A 76 -1.70 7.99 -6.37
N LEU A 77 -2.99 8.05 -6.10
CA LEU A 77 -3.97 7.19 -6.76
C LEU A 77 -4.16 7.61 -8.23
N MET A 78 -4.24 6.62 -9.12
CA MET A 78 -4.60 6.85 -10.51
C MET A 78 -6.10 7.11 -10.63
N ASN A 79 -6.49 7.83 -11.69
CA ASN A 79 -7.90 7.94 -12.05
C ASN A 79 -8.36 6.59 -12.66
N LEU A 80 -9.47 6.05 -12.17
CA LEU A 80 -9.88 4.65 -12.38
C LEU A 80 -11.23 4.51 -13.07
#